data_AF-A0A455ZEA6-F1
#
_entry.id   AF-A0A455ZEA6-F1
#
_cell.length_a   1.000
_cell.length_b   1.000
_cell.length_c   1.000
_cell.angle_alpha   90.00
_cell.angle_beta   90.00
_cell.angle_gamma   90.00
#
_symmetry.space_group_name_H-M   'P 1'
#
loop_
_entity.id
_entity.type
_entity.pdbx_description
1 polymer ?
#
loop_
_entity_poly.entity_id
_entity_poly.type
_entity_poly.pdbx_seq_one_letter_code
_entity_poly.pdbx_strand_id
1 'polypeptide(L)'
;MKKNTVFNGLVLCGLISVSSCRSTEMDNSFTAGLSSVKINLLGTEYVNSNILAPRASSDKEDSVVDAKSQRQSTLITPSKVLIGELIPMPSAVEPFVSASKVINPTSSISGDKLKAGMKFRVIAYRRDNGSYFTHEDYTIGKRANSLMLSGGIEYDVIIYSFGTEKLPDINESEKKNIKTAKASNTDEDNVDFMYQKIIYTPNGGNSNNTLNFKLNHKLSKITVILKSSFGDISAIQNASLHPHYVGGTISLSNARFNAEYVDLIRPLFSGPFPAPEQVSDPVLINSNDMSTFSADVTLLGYTKSVNLSGFKIPSSTNANLVVNMKTCSAYIAPGVLKEFMCHNLGADTSADPFTPSAAIHGAKYQWGATTDEEGRYLSQQADQFSPSARGWINTDKPNNSWLDTKKTSNDPCPKGYRVPTVADWRGVYNNNLRVERVGTWSFGVNNYGSAIYFGTEKSSRTLMLPVAGERGGLEGALMARGDSGGYWSSSDYKNAGSVDGKAYFAFNKNNVIGNFTGYITAGRSIRCIAE
;
A
#
# COMPACT_ATOMS: atom_id res chain seq x y z
N MET A 1 97.60 -33.66 44.69
CA MET A 1 96.87 -32.45 45.11
C MET A 1 95.77 -32.19 44.07
N LYS A 2 94.50 -32.30 44.50
CA LYS A 2 93.21 -32.00 43.83
C LYS A 2 93.04 -32.45 42.36
N LYS A 3 92.38 -33.59 42.13
CA LYS A 3 90.92 -33.84 42.06
C LYS A 3 90.45 -33.72 40.59
N ASN A 4 90.21 -34.84 39.90
CA ASN A 4 88.95 -35.64 39.88
C ASN A 4 87.89 -34.92 39.02
N THR A 5 87.21 -35.51 38.03
CA THR A 5 86.96 -36.90 37.63
C THR A 5 86.07 -36.80 36.35
N VAL A 6 86.27 -37.61 35.30
CA VAL A 6 85.46 -38.83 34.93
C VAL A 6 84.06 -38.47 34.38
N PHE A 7 83.52 -39.01 33.28
CA PHE A 7 83.79 -40.26 32.57
C PHE A 7 83.11 -40.26 31.19
N ASN A 8 83.79 -40.83 30.20
CA ASN A 8 83.41 -41.99 29.35
C ASN A 8 81.92 -42.17 28.98
N GLY A 9 81.57 -42.35 27.72
CA GLY A 9 82.13 -43.35 26.78
C GLY A 9 80.98 -44.34 26.48
N LEU A 10 80.84 -45.03 25.36
CA LEU A 10 81.70 -45.42 24.23
C LEU A 10 80.67 -45.83 23.13
N VAL A 11 80.75 -45.36 21.88
CA VAL A 11 81.37 -46.06 20.72
C VAL A 11 80.66 -47.36 20.31
N LEU A 12 80.18 -47.44 19.05
CA LEU A 12 80.89 -48.13 17.95
C LEU A 12 80.08 -48.10 16.61
N CYS A 13 80.83 -47.82 15.53
CA CYS A 13 80.68 -48.12 14.08
C CYS A 13 79.29 -48.44 13.49
N GLY A 14 78.84 -47.91 12.34
CA GLY A 14 79.55 -47.39 11.17
C GLY A 14 79.21 -48.25 9.95
N LEU A 15 78.59 -47.66 8.91
CA LEU A 15 78.85 -47.93 7.48
C LEU A 15 77.91 -47.13 6.56
N ILE A 16 78.46 -46.84 5.40
CA ILE A 16 78.13 -45.82 4.41
C ILE A 16 77.20 -46.38 3.33
N SER A 17 76.31 -45.56 2.78
CA SER A 17 76.04 -45.53 1.33
C SER A 17 75.29 -44.26 0.92
N VAL A 18 75.84 -43.59 -0.10
CA VAL A 18 75.23 -42.47 -0.81
C VAL A 18 74.77 -43.01 -2.16
N SER A 19 73.51 -42.77 -2.51
CA SER A 19 73.01 -42.88 -3.88
C SER A 19 71.92 -41.83 -4.09
N SER A 20 72.03 -41.14 -5.22
CA SER A 20 71.23 -39.97 -5.63
C SER A 20 70.11 -40.39 -6.58
N CYS A 21 68.95 -39.71 -6.51
CA CYS A 21 68.07 -39.25 -7.61
C CYS A 21 66.55 -39.27 -7.26
N ARG A 22 65.99 -38.05 -7.20
CA ARG A 22 64.70 -37.54 -7.75
C ARG A 22 63.35 -38.26 -7.51
N SER A 23 62.36 -37.36 -7.29
CA SER A 23 60.91 -37.46 -7.53
C SER A 23 60.12 -38.30 -6.51
N THR A 24 58.95 -37.90 -6.03
CA THR A 24 57.89 -37.03 -6.58
C THR A 24 57.22 -36.21 -5.48
N GLU A 25 56.84 -34.98 -5.81
CA GLU A 25 55.75 -34.27 -5.14
C GLU A 25 54.54 -35.21 -5.06
N MET A 26 54.01 -35.41 -3.86
CA MET A 26 52.72 -36.04 -3.65
C MET A 26 51.94 -35.13 -2.71
N ASP A 27 51.16 -34.28 -3.36
CA ASP A 27 49.97 -33.59 -2.91
C ASP A 27 49.83 -33.34 -1.41
N ASN A 28 49.91 -32.05 -1.06
CA ASN A 28 49.22 -31.50 0.10
C ASN A 28 47.74 -31.90 0.03
N SER A 29 47.39 -33.03 0.63
CA SER A 29 46.03 -33.24 1.11
C SER A 29 45.78 -32.16 2.17
N PHE A 30 45.18 -31.05 1.75
CA PHE A 30 44.58 -30.09 2.66
C PHE A 30 43.51 -30.85 3.43
N THR A 31 43.89 -31.40 4.58
CA THR A 31 42.92 -31.77 5.60
C THR A 31 42.20 -30.47 5.95
N ALA A 32 40.92 -30.41 5.58
CA ALA A 32 40.05 -29.26 5.80
C ALA A 32 39.89 -28.99 7.30
N GLY A 33 40.85 -28.27 7.88
CA GLY A 33 40.82 -27.85 9.28
C GLY A 33 39.64 -26.93 9.56
N LEU A 34 39.24 -26.84 10.84
CA LEU A 34 38.24 -25.87 11.27
C LEU A 34 38.78 -24.44 11.06
N SER A 35 37.95 -23.61 10.45
CA SER A 35 38.16 -22.19 10.17
C SER A 35 37.20 -21.36 11.00
N SER A 36 37.74 -20.39 11.73
CA SER A 36 36.95 -19.44 12.53
C SER A 36 36.34 -18.36 11.64
N VAL A 37 35.01 -18.26 11.61
CA VAL A 37 34.26 -17.24 10.86
C VAL A 37 33.68 -16.19 11.81
N LYS A 38 34.03 -14.92 11.58
CA LYS A 38 33.46 -13.78 12.32
C LYS A 38 32.10 -13.43 11.74
N ILE A 39 31.06 -13.45 12.57
CA ILE A 39 29.69 -13.12 12.17
C ILE A 39 29.44 -11.63 12.44
N ASN A 40 29.03 -10.88 11.42
CA ASN A 40 28.84 -9.43 11.50
C ASN A 40 27.48 -9.00 10.95
N LEU A 41 26.58 -8.61 11.86
CA LEU A 41 25.28 -8.04 11.54
C LEU A 41 25.42 -6.56 11.21
N LEU A 42 25.10 -6.19 9.97
CA LEU A 42 25.19 -4.83 9.46
C LEU A 42 23.92 -3.99 9.72
N GLY A 43 22.80 -4.64 10.05
CA GLY A 43 21.51 -4.00 10.30
C GLY A 43 20.34 -4.84 9.76
N THR A 44 19.16 -4.23 9.69
CA THR A 44 17.95 -4.85 9.12
C THR A 44 17.33 -3.99 8.03
N GLU A 45 16.55 -4.62 7.15
CA GLU A 45 15.84 -3.91 6.08
C GLU A 45 14.50 -4.55 5.71
N TYR A 46 13.57 -3.71 5.24
CA TYR A 46 12.31 -4.12 4.62
C TYR A 46 12.49 -4.11 3.11
N VAL A 47 12.55 -5.30 2.50
CA VAL A 47 12.95 -5.48 1.10
C VAL A 47 12.05 -4.69 0.12
N ASN A 48 10.76 -4.56 0.41
CA ASN A 48 9.78 -3.92 -0.47
C ASN A 48 9.55 -2.43 -0.21
N SER A 49 10.42 -1.78 0.57
CA SER A 49 10.23 -0.39 1.01
C SER A 49 11.12 0.63 0.26
N ASN A 50 12.02 0.16 -0.61
CA ASN A 50 12.96 1.01 -1.34
C ASN A 50 12.44 1.38 -2.73
N ILE A 51 11.76 2.53 -2.85
CA ILE A 51 11.25 3.08 -4.12
C ILE A 51 12.35 3.81 -4.93
N LEU A 52 13.56 3.99 -4.39
CA LEU A 52 14.59 4.86 -4.99
C LEU A 52 15.86 4.18 -5.54
N ALA A 53 15.89 2.85 -5.72
CA ALA A 53 17.01 2.23 -6.42
C ALA A 53 16.52 1.21 -7.46
N PRO A 54 16.73 1.44 -8.77
CA PRO A 54 16.63 0.37 -9.73
C PRO A 54 17.75 -0.62 -9.43
N ARG A 55 17.42 -1.72 -8.74
CA ARG A 55 18.34 -2.84 -8.57
C ARG A 55 18.40 -3.60 -9.89
N ALA A 56 19.52 -3.49 -10.59
CA ALA A 56 19.87 -4.45 -11.64
C ALA A 56 20.24 -5.78 -10.96
N SER A 57 19.44 -6.82 -11.19
CA SER A 57 19.81 -8.20 -10.89
C SER A 57 19.08 -9.13 -11.85
N SER A 58 19.83 -9.71 -12.78
CA SER A 58 19.41 -10.93 -13.46
C SER A 58 19.21 -12.00 -12.41
N ASP A 59 17.97 -12.46 -12.23
CA ASP A 59 17.61 -13.87 -12.21
C ASP A 59 16.10 -14.01 -12.04
N LYS A 60 15.52 -14.94 -12.80
CA LYS A 60 14.08 -15.25 -12.82
C LYS A 60 13.70 -16.00 -11.54
N GLU A 61 12.98 -15.34 -10.63
CA GLU A 61 11.67 -15.79 -10.11
C GLU A 61 11.13 -14.81 -9.05
N ASP A 62 9.81 -14.61 -9.14
CA ASP A 62 8.88 -13.92 -8.24
C ASP A 62 8.89 -12.38 -8.18
N SER A 63 8.04 -11.82 -9.04
CA SER A 63 7.20 -10.63 -8.83
C SER A 63 7.81 -9.45 -8.04
N VAL A 64 8.65 -8.65 -8.72
CA VAL A 64 8.80 -7.22 -8.39
C VAL A 64 7.45 -6.54 -8.66
N VAL A 65 6.57 -6.52 -7.66
CA VAL A 65 5.35 -5.72 -7.71
C VAL A 65 5.79 -4.27 -7.67
N ASP A 66 5.60 -3.58 -8.79
CA ASP A 66 5.66 -2.12 -8.91
C ASP A 66 4.86 -1.53 -7.74
N ALA A 67 5.55 -1.08 -6.68
CA ALA A 67 4.95 -0.60 -5.44
C ALA A 67 4.38 0.80 -5.65
N LYS A 68 3.48 0.94 -6.63
CA LYS A 68 2.57 2.08 -6.73
C LYS A 68 1.68 2.09 -5.50
N SER A 69 1.50 3.27 -4.92
CA SER A 69 0.54 3.49 -3.84
C SER A 69 -0.81 2.87 -4.21
N GLN A 70 -1.26 1.89 -3.44
CA GLN A 70 -2.56 1.28 -3.66
C GLN A 70 -3.62 2.19 -3.06
N ARG A 71 -4.54 2.66 -3.91
CA ARG A 71 -5.61 3.58 -3.54
C ARG A 71 -6.94 2.86 -3.59
N GLN A 72 -7.64 2.81 -2.47
CA GLN A 72 -8.94 2.15 -2.32
C GLN A 72 -9.96 3.11 -1.74
N SER A 73 -11.24 2.89 -2.03
CA SER A 73 -12.32 3.73 -1.51
C SER A 73 -13.57 2.95 -1.14
N THR A 74 -14.32 3.45 -0.16
CA THR A 74 -15.61 2.89 0.24
C THR A 74 -16.53 4.00 0.74
N LEU A 75 -17.79 4.02 0.30
CA LEU A 75 -18.77 4.99 0.79
C LEU A 75 -19.18 4.68 2.24
N ILE A 76 -19.24 5.72 3.06
CA ILE A 76 -19.83 5.70 4.40
C ILE A 76 -21.31 6.13 4.31
N THR A 77 -21.55 7.18 3.53
CA THR A 77 -22.88 7.65 3.12
C THR A 77 -22.78 8.05 1.64
N PRO A 78 -23.90 8.37 0.96
CA PRO A 78 -23.81 8.84 -0.42
C PRO A 78 -22.89 10.06 -0.59
N SER A 79 -22.73 10.92 0.43
CA SER A 79 -21.87 12.10 0.42
C SER A 79 -20.53 11.97 1.13
N LYS A 80 -20.26 10.84 1.82
CA LYS A 80 -19.03 10.66 2.62
C LYS A 80 -18.32 9.40 2.18
N VAL A 81 -17.02 9.51 1.93
CA VAL A 81 -16.18 8.42 1.41
C VAL A 81 -14.93 8.25 2.27
N LEU A 82 -14.57 7.00 2.49
CA LEU A 82 -13.29 6.59 3.04
C LEU A 82 -12.33 6.33 1.87
N ILE A 83 -11.15 6.94 1.88
CA ILE A 83 -10.12 6.73 0.84
C ILE A 83 -8.83 6.31 1.53
N GLY A 84 -8.40 5.07 1.31
CA GLY A 84 -7.16 4.55 1.83
C GLY A 84 -6.05 4.53 0.81
N GLU A 85 -4.85 4.91 1.23
CA GLU A 85 -3.63 4.86 0.44
C GLU A 85 -2.54 4.16 1.24
N LEU A 86 -2.01 3.06 0.71
CA LEU A 86 -0.84 2.38 1.28
C LEU A 86 0.43 3.01 0.70
N ILE A 87 1.22 3.67 1.56
CA ILE A 87 2.40 4.44 1.17
C ILE A 87 3.64 3.79 1.79
N PRO A 88 4.49 3.12 0.99
CA PRO A 88 5.76 2.58 1.47
C PRO A 88 6.65 3.69 2.03
N MET A 89 7.28 3.42 3.16
CA MET A 89 8.21 4.31 3.84
C MET A 89 9.63 3.83 3.57
N PRO A 90 10.53 4.66 3.02
CA PRO A 90 11.91 4.25 2.80
C PRO A 90 12.53 3.78 4.13
N SER A 91 13.22 2.64 4.10
CA SER A 91 14.14 2.26 5.19
C SER A 91 15.21 3.34 5.27
N ALA A 92 15.53 3.82 6.49
CA ALA A 92 16.37 5.00 6.72
C ALA A 92 17.52 5.15 5.69
N VAL A 93 17.36 6.09 4.76
CA VAL A 93 18.42 6.57 3.87
C VAL A 93 19.10 7.74 4.60
N GLU A 94 20.43 7.76 4.57
CA GLU A 94 21.27 8.74 5.27
C GLU A 94 20.78 10.20 5.09
N PRO A 95 21.02 11.09 6.06
CA PRO A 95 20.86 12.52 5.83
C PRO A 95 21.77 12.92 4.65
N PHE A 96 21.18 13.60 3.67
CA PHE A 96 21.90 14.28 2.59
C PHE A 96 23.06 15.09 3.18
N VAL A 97 24.29 14.60 3.05
CA VAL A 97 25.48 15.43 3.25
C VAL A 97 25.61 16.30 2.02
N SER A 98 25.18 17.56 2.14
CA SER A 98 25.56 18.60 1.20
C SER A 98 27.08 18.63 1.06
N ALA A 99 27.56 18.67 -0.18
CA ALA A 99 28.97 18.74 -0.52
C ALA A 99 29.71 19.83 0.27
N SER A 100 30.71 19.44 1.07
CA SER A 100 32.05 20.04 1.09
C SER A 100 32.96 19.44 2.17
N LYS A 101 34.23 19.24 1.78
CA LYS A 101 35.45 18.99 2.58
C LYS A 101 35.71 17.57 3.15
N VAL A 102 36.48 16.82 2.35
CA VAL A 102 37.66 16.02 2.70
C VAL A 102 37.84 15.69 4.20
N ILE A 103 37.32 14.54 4.64
CA ILE A 103 37.92 13.65 5.64
C ILE A 103 37.53 12.20 5.27
N ASN A 104 38.49 11.28 5.27
CA ASN A 104 38.33 9.87 4.91
C ASN A 104 37.10 9.20 5.59
N PRO A 105 36.19 8.55 4.85
CA PRO A 105 35.05 7.88 5.46
C PRO A 105 35.47 6.50 5.98
N THR A 106 35.50 6.32 7.30
CA THR A 106 35.19 5.02 7.88
C THR A 106 33.71 4.77 7.60
N SER A 107 33.42 3.82 6.71
CA SER A 107 32.07 3.49 6.23
C SER A 107 31.09 3.26 7.39
N SER A 108 30.15 4.19 7.58
CA SER A 108 28.92 3.95 8.33
C SER A 108 28.04 3.01 7.50
N ILE A 109 27.84 1.79 7.97
CA ILE A 109 27.04 0.80 7.25
C ILE A 109 25.57 0.99 7.64
N SER A 110 24.73 1.20 6.62
CA SER A 110 23.31 1.54 6.66
C SER A 110 22.40 0.33 6.97
N GLY A 111 21.42 0.55 7.86
CA GLY A 111 20.32 -0.36 8.23
C GLY A 111 19.63 0.12 9.51
N ASP A 112 18.36 -0.25 9.73
CA ASP A 112 17.73 -0.02 11.03
C ASP A 112 18.48 -0.87 12.07
N LYS A 113 18.89 -0.24 13.19
CA LYS A 113 19.66 -0.93 14.22
C LYS A 113 18.71 -1.69 15.14
N LEU A 114 18.86 -3.01 15.19
CA LEU A 114 18.25 -3.81 16.25
C LEU A 114 18.81 -3.39 17.62
N LYS A 115 17.95 -3.43 18.63
CA LYS A 115 18.32 -3.03 19.99
C LYS A 115 19.37 -3.99 20.57
N ALA A 116 20.26 -3.46 21.40
CA ALA A 116 21.16 -4.29 22.19
C ALA A 116 20.34 -5.26 23.07
N GLY A 117 20.82 -6.49 23.23
CA GLY A 117 20.11 -7.55 23.96
C GLY A 117 19.33 -8.52 23.07
N MET A 118 18.91 -8.09 21.88
CA MET A 118 18.20 -8.97 20.93
C MET A 118 19.09 -10.12 20.46
N LYS A 119 18.48 -11.28 20.19
CA LYS A 119 19.19 -12.50 19.80
C LYS A 119 18.93 -12.91 18.35
N PHE A 120 19.92 -13.56 17.73
CA PHE A 120 19.79 -14.20 16.43
C PHE A 120 20.59 -15.50 16.38
N ARG A 121 20.12 -16.45 15.58
CA ARG A 121 20.77 -17.75 15.35
C ARG A 121 21.44 -17.77 13.99
N VAL A 122 22.61 -18.40 13.92
CA VAL A 122 23.29 -18.77 12.68
C VAL A 122 23.39 -20.28 12.62
N ILE A 123 22.87 -20.92 11.57
CA ILE A 123 22.97 -22.36 11.33
C ILE A 123 23.67 -22.59 10.00
N ALA A 124 24.68 -23.46 9.98
CA ALA A 124 25.35 -23.88 8.76
C ALA A 124 24.88 -25.27 8.35
N TYR A 125 24.33 -25.39 7.14
CA TYR A 125 24.03 -26.66 6.48
C TYR A 125 25.05 -26.90 5.38
N ARG A 126 25.58 -28.12 5.25
CA ARG A 126 26.44 -28.47 4.12
C ARG A 126 25.63 -28.40 2.84
N ARG A 127 26.15 -27.72 1.82
CA ARG A 127 25.38 -27.44 0.61
C ARG A 127 25.27 -28.63 -0.35
N ASP A 128 26.24 -29.54 -0.31
CA ASP A 128 26.28 -30.76 -1.11
C ASP A 128 25.08 -31.69 -0.85
N ASN A 129 24.66 -31.82 0.41
CA ASN A 129 23.63 -32.76 0.82
C ASN A 129 22.52 -32.14 1.70
N GLY A 130 22.67 -30.88 2.12
CA GLY A 130 21.71 -30.15 2.96
C GLY A 130 21.74 -30.54 4.45
N SER A 131 22.70 -31.36 4.89
CA SER A 131 22.81 -31.80 6.28
C SER A 131 23.22 -30.66 7.22
N TYR A 132 22.67 -30.66 8.42
CA TYR A 132 23.11 -29.76 9.48
C TYR A 132 24.58 -30.02 9.83
N PHE A 133 25.35 -28.95 9.98
CA PHE A 133 26.76 -29.03 10.40
C PHE A 133 26.97 -28.45 11.80
N THR A 134 26.61 -27.18 12.01
CA THR A 134 26.75 -26.51 13.30
C THR A 134 25.82 -25.30 13.39
N HIS A 135 25.66 -24.74 14.59
CA HIS A 135 25.00 -23.46 14.82
C HIS A 135 25.68 -22.68 15.93
N GLU A 136 25.39 -21.38 16.00
CA GLU A 136 25.66 -20.55 17.16
C GLU A 136 24.57 -19.48 17.35
N ASP A 137 24.38 -19.08 18.60
CA ASP A 137 23.44 -18.04 19.00
C ASP A 137 24.17 -16.79 19.46
N TYR A 138 23.74 -15.65 18.95
CA TYR A 138 24.40 -14.36 19.14
C TYR A 138 23.47 -13.40 19.84
N THR A 139 24.04 -12.56 20.73
CA THR A 139 23.33 -11.45 21.37
C THR A 139 23.92 -10.13 20.89
N ILE A 140 23.07 -9.26 20.35
CA ILE A 140 23.48 -7.94 19.85
C ILE A 140 24.02 -7.09 21.02
N GLY A 141 25.17 -6.45 20.81
CA GLY A 141 25.86 -5.65 21.82
C GLY A 141 26.74 -6.45 22.79
N LYS A 142 26.82 -7.79 22.65
CA LYS A 142 27.77 -8.62 23.40
C LYS A 142 28.90 -9.12 22.49
N ARG A 143 30.03 -9.49 23.10
CA ARG A 143 31.15 -10.11 22.38
C ARG A 143 30.70 -11.45 21.80
N ALA A 144 30.83 -11.60 20.49
CA ALA A 144 30.44 -12.78 19.74
C ALA A 144 31.58 -13.83 19.70
N ASN A 145 31.22 -15.11 19.81
CA ASN A 145 32.09 -16.22 19.48
C ASN A 145 32.22 -16.36 17.96
N SER A 146 33.29 -16.97 17.47
CA SER A 146 33.40 -17.30 16.04
C SER A 146 32.61 -18.57 15.71
N LEU A 147 31.95 -18.60 14.56
CA LEU A 147 31.37 -19.83 14.03
C LEU A 147 32.48 -20.70 13.42
N MET A 148 32.61 -21.95 13.87
CA MET A 148 33.67 -22.86 13.39
C MET A 148 33.15 -23.71 12.23
N LEU A 149 33.71 -23.51 11.03
CA LEU A 149 33.33 -24.22 9.80
C LEU A 149 34.54 -24.94 9.18
N SER A 150 34.34 -26.05 8.47
CA SER A 150 35.45 -26.71 7.76
C SER A 150 35.90 -25.86 6.56
N GLY A 151 37.20 -25.57 6.50
CA GLY A 151 37.80 -24.79 5.41
C GLY A 151 37.57 -25.43 4.04
N GLY A 152 37.20 -24.63 3.03
CA GLY A 152 37.00 -25.08 1.66
C GLY A 152 35.68 -25.80 1.38
N ILE A 153 34.81 -25.96 2.39
CA ILE A 153 33.47 -26.57 2.22
C ILE A 153 32.42 -25.46 2.03
N GLU A 154 31.53 -25.63 1.06
CA GLU A 154 30.44 -24.68 0.81
C GLU A 154 29.23 -24.97 1.71
N TYR A 155 28.68 -23.92 2.32
CA TYR A 155 27.54 -24.00 3.24
C TYR A 155 26.37 -23.12 2.79
N ASP A 156 25.15 -23.63 2.98
CA ASP A 156 23.96 -22.79 3.11
C ASP A 156 23.88 -22.30 4.56
N VAL A 157 24.25 -21.04 4.80
CA VAL A 157 24.20 -20.40 6.11
C VAL A 157 22.84 -19.72 6.28
N ILE A 158 22.04 -20.25 7.20
CA ILE A 158 20.75 -19.70 7.60
C ILE A 158 20.94 -18.81 8.80
N ILE A 159 20.44 -17.58 8.72
CA ILE A 159 20.54 -16.61 9.80
C ILE A 159 19.15 -16.06 10.06
N TYR A 160 18.67 -16.14 11.30
CA TYR A 160 17.36 -15.60 11.63
C TYR A 160 17.28 -15.03 13.05
N SER A 161 16.31 -14.15 13.26
CA SER A 161 15.95 -13.58 14.56
C SER A 161 14.44 -13.49 14.65
N PHE A 162 13.88 -13.67 15.85
CA PHE A 162 12.48 -13.37 16.13
C PHE A 162 12.25 -11.91 16.54
N GLY A 163 13.30 -11.08 16.57
CA GLY A 163 13.11 -9.69 16.99
C GLY A 163 12.97 -9.52 18.51
N THR A 164 13.43 -10.50 19.29
CA THR A 164 13.25 -10.58 20.74
C THR A 164 14.58 -10.78 21.46
N GLU A 165 14.61 -10.57 22.78
CA GLU A 165 15.77 -10.87 23.65
C GLU A 165 15.88 -12.37 23.98
N LYS A 166 14.82 -13.12 23.72
CA LYS A 166 14.73 -14.57 23.94
C LYS A 166 14.70 -15.29 22.61
N LEU A 167 15.57 -16.29 22.48
CA LEU A 167 15.59 -17.17 21.34
C LEU A 167 15.34 -18.59 21.87
N PRO A 168 14.35 -19.33 21.33
CA PRO A 168 14.15 -20.73 21.69
C PRO A 168 15.43 -21.54 21.46
N ASP A 169 15.71 -22.51 22.33
CA ASP A 169 16.83 -23.44 22.13
C ASP A 169 16.71 -24.16 20.78
N ILE A 170 17.85 -24.56 20.20
CA ILE A 170 17.83 -25.27 18.92
C ILE A 170 17.05 -26.58 19.05
N ASN A 171 16.04 -26.74 18.20
CA ASN A 171 15.20 -27.93 18.22
C ASN A 171 15.68 -28.98 17.20
N GLU A 172 15.18 -30.21 17.34
CA GLU A 172 15.56 -31.32 16.45
C GLU A 172 15.08 -31.12 15.00
N SER A 173 14.03 -30.31 14.77
CA SER A 173 13.61 -29.97 13.41
C SER A 173 14.61 -29.05 12.73
N GLU A 174 15.22 -28.11 13.44
CA GLU A 174 16.28 -27.23 12.92
C GLU A 174 17.55 -28.01 12.56
N LYS A 175 17.85 -29.11 13.26
CA LYS A 175 19.01 -29.96 12.97
C LYS A 175 18.79 -30.96 11.83
N LYS A 176 17.59 -31.02 11.24
CA LYS A 176 17.32 -31.87 10.06
C LYS A 176 17.93 -31.28 8.79
N ASN A 177 17.72 -31.97 7.67
CA ASN A 177 18.07 -31.44 6.36
C ASN A 177 17.41 -30.08 6.11
N ILE A 178 18.14 -29.09 5.58
CA ILE A 178 17.62 -27.74 5.31
C ILE A 178 16.29 -27.74 4.53
N LYS A 179 16.05 -28.74 3.67
CA LYS A 179 14.81 -28.88 2.89
C LYS A 179 13.57 -29.12 3.75
N THR A 180 13.74 -29.71 4.93
CA THR A 180 12.65 -30.04 5.87
C THR A 180 12.79 -29.34 7.22
N ALA A 181 13.90 -28.63 7.44
CA ALA A 181 14.18 -27.92 8.67
C ALA A 181 13.20 -26.74 8.87
N LYS A 182 12.77 -26.59 10.11
CA LYS A 182 11.74 -25.62 10.51
C LYS A 182 12.10 -24.97 11.84
N ALA A 183 11.89 -23.67 11.93
CA ALA A 183 11.93 -22.92 13.19
C ALA A 183 10.51 -22.59 13.68
N SER A 184 10.37 -22.38 14.98
CA SER A 184 9.13 -21.95 15.62
C SER A 184 9.48 -21.11 16.84
N ASN A 185 8.62 -20.15 17.16
CA ASN A 185 8.66 -19.45 18.44
C ASN A 185 7.30 -19.61 19.10
N THR A 186 7.27 -20.28 20.25
CA THR A 186 6.06 -20.54 21.05
C THR A 186 5.91 -19.59 22.22
N ASP A 187 6.92 -18.77 22.49
CA ASP A 187 7.01 -18.00 23.73
C ASP A 187 6.39 -16.61 23.61
N GLU A 188 6.22 -16.11 22.38
CA GLU A 188 5.69 -14.78 22.11
C GLU A 188 4.80 -14.80 20.87
N ASP A 189 3.61 -14.21 21.01
CA ASP A 189 2.69 -13.98 19.90
C ASP A 189 3.18 -12.77 19.07
N ASN A 190 3.13 -12.91 17.74
CA ASN A 190 3.43 -11.86 16.76
C ASN A 190 4.83 -11.23 16.87
N VAL A 191 5.84 -12.03 16.58
CA VAL A 191 7.26 -11.68 16.60
C VAL A 191 7.75 -11.12 15.26
N ASP A 192 8.72 -10.20 15.30
CA ASP A 192 9.35 -9.64 14.10
C ASP A 192 10.38 -10.62 13.53
N PHE A 193 9.89 -11.65 12.85
CA PHE A 193 10.78 -12.64 12.25
C PHE A 193 11.55 -12.02 11.08
N MET A 194 12.87 -12.06 11.21
CA MET A 194 13.81 -11.60 10.20
C MET A 194 14.74 -12.73 9.81
N TYR A 195 15.11 -12.79 8.53
CA TYR A 195 15.84 -13.93 7.99
C TYR A 195 16.77 -13.55 6.84
N GLN A 196 17.86 -14.31 6.72
CA GLN A 196 18.72 -14.33 5.56
C GLN A 196 19.27 -15.74 5.28
N LYS A 197 19.45 -16.06 3.99
CA LYS A 197 20.18 -17.25 3.53
C LYS A 197 21.39 -16.80 2.72
N ILE A 198 22.57 -17.28 3.09
CA ILE A 198 23.83 -16.91 2.41
C ILE A 198 24.60 -18.18 2.07
N ILE A 199 25.10 -18.25 0.83
CA ILE A 199 26.05 -19.28 0.43
C ILE A 199 27.45 -18.80 0.86
N TYR A 200 28.16 -19.61 1.64
CA TYR A 200 29.46 -19.22 2.19
C TYR A 200 30.46 -20.38 2.21
N THR A 201 31.69 -20.09 1.79
CA THR A 201 32.82 -21.03 1.81
C THR A 201 33.97 -20.39 2.61
N PRO A 202 34.29 -20.87 3.83
CA PRO A 202 35.41 -20.37 4.59
C PRO A 202 36.73 -20.73 3.90
N ASN A 203 37.66 -19.78 3.86
CA ASN A 203 39.01 -20.03 3.38
C ASN A 203 39.82 -20.74 4.48
N GLY A 204 40.17 -22.01 4.24
CA GLY A 204 40.96 -22.83 5.17
C GLY A 204 42.40 -22.39 5.37
N GLY A 205 42.95 -21.57 4.48
CA GLY A 205 44.30 -21.01 4.56
C GLY A 205 44.36 -19.59 5.14
N ASN A 206 43.22 -19.01 5.54
CA ASN A 206 43.14 -17.63 6.03
C ASN A 206 42.35 -17.56 7.35
N SER A 207 42.89 -16.89 8.35
CA SER A 207 42.23 -16.70 9.66
C SER A 207 41.23 -15.55 9.71
N ASN A 208 41.12 -14.73 8.65
CA ASN A 208 40.25 -13.54 8.58
C ASN A 208 38.91 -13.78 7.89
N ASN A 209 38.34 -14.98 8.01
CA ASN A 209 37.00 -15.27 7.51
C ASN A 209 35.95 -14.39 8.21
N THR A 210 35.14 -13.67 7.43
CA THR A 210 34.09 -12.77 7.93
C THR A 210 32.83 -12.95 7.10
N LEU A 211 31.69 -13.08 7.76
CA LEU A 211 30.36 -13.12 7.14
C LEU A 211 29.59 -11.86 7.53
N ASN A 212 29.49 -10.92 6.59
CA ASN A 212 28.71 -9.70 6.74
C ASN A 212 27.31 -9.91 6.17
N PHE A 213 26.28 -9.48 6.89
CA PHE A 213 24.89 -9.64 6.43
C PHE A 213 23.96 -8.59 7.02
N LYS A 214 22.82 -8.40 6.34
CA LYS A 214 21.63 -7.76 6.91
C LYS A 214 20.53 -8.79 7.07
N LEU A 215 19.68 -8.61 8.07
CA LEU A 215 18.48 -9.43 8.22
C LEU A 215 17.29 -8.75 7.53
N ASN A 216 16.53 -9.53 6.78
CA ASN A 216 15.35 -9.04 6.09
C ASN A 216 14.11 -9.34 6.91
N HIS A 217 13.33 -8.32 7.27
CA HIS A 217 12.01 -8.49 7.88
C HIS A 217 11.13 -9.33 6.96
N LYS A 218 10.39 -10.29 7.52
CA LYS A 218 9.46 -11.13 6.76
C LYS A 218 8.00 -10.72 6.96
N LEU A 219 7.70 -10.07 8.08
CA LEU A 219 6.43 -9.37 8.31
C LEU A 219 6.51 -7.94 7.76
N SER A 220 5.35 -7.33 7.61
CA SER A 220 5.23 -5.91 7.24
C SER A 220 4.89 -5.07 8.46
N LYS A 221 5.54 -3.91 8.58
CA LYS A 221 5.24 -2.93 9.62
C LYS A 221 4.30 -1.88 9.05
N ILE A 222 3.11 -1.79 9.62
CA ILE A 222 2.07 -0.87 9.18
C ILE A 222 1.75 0.12 10.29
N THR A 223 1.81 1.41 9.96
CA THR A 223 1.28 2.48 10.79
C THR A 223 0.00 2.99 10.14
N VAL A 224 -1.12 2.99 10.85
CA VAL A 224 -2.38 3.49 10.30
C VAL A 224 -2.55 4.96 10.68
N ILE A 225 -2.85 5.80 9.69
CA ILE A 225 -3.09 7.23 9.87
C ILE A 225 -4.52 7.53 9.44
N LEU A 226 -5.41 7.82 10.38
CA LEU A 226 -6.78 8.24 10.10
C LEU A 226 -6.85 9.76 10.03
N LYS A 227 -7.44 10.29 8.96
CA LYS A 227 -7.66 11.73 8.76
C LYS A 227 -9.13 12.01 8.50
N SER A 228 -9.63 13.12 9.02
CA SER A 228 -11.00 13.59 8.77
C SER A 228 -10.99 15.00 8.20
N SER A 229 -11.74 15.22 7.13
CA SER A 229 -11.83 16.55 6.48
C SER A 229 -12.99 17.41 6.99
N PHE A 230 -13.83 16.90 7.90
CA PHE A 230 -15.11 17.53 8.26
C PHE A 230 -15.39 17.56 9.78
N GLY A 231 -14.38 17.26 10.60
CA GLY A 231 -14.46 17.36 12.06
C GLY A 231 -13.34 16.58 12.72
N ASP A 232 -13.04 16.91 13.98
CA ASP A 232 -12.01 16.21 14.73
C ASP A 232 -12.48 14.83 15.19
N ILE A 233 -11.61 13.84 15.03
CA ILE A 233 -11.81 12.49 15.53
C ILE A 233 -11.64 12.55 17.05
N SER A 234 -12.66 12.16 17.79
CA SER A 234 -12.68 12.22 19.26
C SER A 234 -12.42 10.88 19.94
N ALA A 235 -12.60 9.76 19.22
CA ALA A 235 -12.20 8.43 19.68
C ALA A 235 -12.09 7.47 18.49
N ILE A 236 -11.20 6.48 18.60
CA ILE A 236 -11.09 5.34 17.69
C ILE A 236 -11.09 4.07 18.55
N GLN A 237 -11.99 3.14 18.25
CA GLN A 237 -12.13 1.86 18.94
C GLN A 237 -12.15 0.72 17.95
N ASN A 238 -11.88 -0.50 18.41
CA ASN A 238 -11.97 -1.74 17.62
C ASN A 238 -11.19 -1.70 16.29
N ALA A 239 -10.14 -0.89 16.21
CA ALA A 239 -9.32 -0.80 15.01
C ALA A 239 -8.64 -2.14 14.74
N SER A 240 -8.67 -2.59 13.48
CA SER A 240 -8.11 -3.86 13.07
C SER A 240 -7.63 -3.86 11.63
N LEU A 241 -6.62 -4.71 11.37
CA LEU A 241 -6.20 -5.13 10.04
C LEU A 241 -6.36 -6.65 9.94
N HIS A 242 -6.92 -7.12 8.83
CA HIS A 242 -7.16 -8.54 8.56
C HIS A 242 -6.92 -8.84 7.06
N PRO A 243 -6.41 -10.01 6.66
CA PRO A 243 -5.99 -11.13 7.51
C PRO A 243 -4.61 -10.94 8.12
N HIS A 244 -4.41 -11.50 9.31
CA HIS A 244 -3.10 -11.70 9.93
C HIS A 244 -2.91 -13.20 10.18
N TYR A 245 -1.91 -13.80 9.56
CA TYR A 245 -1.59 -15.21 9.71
C TYR A 245 -0.71 -15.43 10.95
N VAL A 246 -1.23 -16.16 11.94
CA VAL A 246 -0.63 -16.30 13.28
C VAL A 246 -0.08 -17.71 13.49
N GLY A 247 0.99 -17.78 14.28
CA GLY A 247 1.56 -19.02 14.77
C GLY A 247 2.24 -19.89 13.71
N GLY A 248 2.47 -21.15 14.07
CA GLY A 248 2.99 -22.17 13.18
C GLY A 248 4.50 -22.19 13.02
N THR A 249 4.95 -22.78 11.91
CA THR A 249 6.36 -23.09 11.66
C THR A 249 6.90 -22.35 10.46
N ILE A 250 8.18 -21.98 10.51
CA ILE A 250 8.87 -21.26 9.45
C ILE A 250 9.86 -22.21 8.78
N SER A 251 9.69 -22.45 7.48
CA SER A 251 10.60 -23.28 6.69
C SER A 251 11.96 -22.58 6.54
N LEU A 252 13.03 -23.20 7.02
CA LEU A 252 14.37 -22.59 7.00
C LEU A 252 15.02 -22.56 5.61
N SER A 253 14.46 -23.25 4.62
CA SER A 253 14.95 -23.22 3.24
C SER A 253 14.62 -21.92 2.51
N ASN A 254 13.50 -21.27 2.86
CA ASN A 254 12.93 -20.15 2.12
C ASN A 254 12.23 -19.09 3.00
N ALA A 255 12.24 -19.26 4.32
CA ALA A 255 11.55 -18.38 5.28
C ALA A 255 10.05 -18.23 5.05
N ARG A 256 9.37 -19.25 4.52
CA ARG A 256 7.92 -19.26 4.39
C ARG A 256 7.26 -19.67 5.71
N PHE A 257 6.28 -18.88 6.13
CA PHE A 257 5.39 -19.21 7.25
C PHE A 257 4.39 -20.29 6.83
N ASN A 258 4.23 -21.30 7.68
CA ASN A 258 3.11 -22.22 7.64
C ASN A 258 2.26 -21.89 8.86
N ALA A 259 1.39 -20.89 8.72
CA ALA A 259 0.56 -20.40 9.81
C ALA A 259 -0.48 -21.44 10.25
N GLU A 260 -0.83 -21.40 11.53
CA GLU A 260 -1.81 -22.32 12.12
C GLU A 260 -3.24 -21.84 11.91
N TYR A 261 -3.47 -20.53 12.00
CA TYR A 261 -4.78 -19.91 11.84
C TYR A 261 -4.66 -18.47 11.33
N VAL A 262 -5.83 -17.87 11.03
CA VAL A 262 -5.96 -16.49 10.58
C VAL A 262 -6.72 -15.70 11.65
N ASP A 263 -6.19 -14.54 12.02
CA ASP A 263 -6.81 -13.61 12.96
C ASP A 263 -6.72 -12.17 12.40
N LEU A 264 -6.98 -11.18 13.26
CA LEU A 264 -6.75 -9.76 13.03
C LEU A 264 -5.57 -9.25 13.88
N ILE A 265 -4.99 -8.12 13.47
CA ILE A 265 -4.03 -7.37 14.28
C ILE A 265 -4.61 -5.99 14.61
N ARG A 266 -4.36 -5.49 15.82
CA ARG A 266 -5.02 -4.28 16.37
C ARG A 266 -4.06 -3.10 16.43
N PRO A 267 -4.10 -2.16 15.47
CA PRO A 267 -3.40 -0.88 15.61
C PRO A 267 -4.06 -0.06 16.73
N LEU A 268 -3.27 0.34 17.75
CA LEU A 268 -3.75 1.12 18.89
C LEU A 268 -3.62 2.61 18.61
N PHE A 269 -4.66 3.40 18.89
CA PHE A 269 -4.65 4.86 18.78
C PHE A 269 -4.65 5.48 20.17
N SER A 270 -3.48 5.87 20.66
CA SER A 270 -3.30 6.39 22.01
C SER A 270 -3.67 7.88 22.17
N GLY A 271 -3.92 8.58 21.06
CA GLY A 271 -4.25 10.01 21.05
C GLY A 271 -3.02 10.92 20.93
N PRO A 272 -3.16 12.23 21.18
CA PRO A 272 -4.27 12.90 21.86
C PRO A 272 -5.56 13.03 21.03
N PHE A 273 -6.70 13.04 21.71
CA PHE A 273 -8.03 13.32 21.14
C PHE A 273 -8.63 14.58 21.79
N PRO A 274 -9.50 15.34 21.09
CA PRO A 274 -9.86 15.19 19.69
C PRO A 274 -8.80 15.80 18.74
N ALA A 275 -8.64 15.23 17.54
CA ALA A 275 -7.78 15.84 16.51
C ALA A 275 -8.24 15.45 15.09
N PRO A 276 -7.94 16.25 14.05
CA PRO A 276 -8.33 15.95 12.67
C PRO A 276 -7.52 14.80 12.05
N GLU A 277 -6.41 14.42 12.68
CA GLU A 277 -5.52 13.34 12.29
C GLU A 277 -5.13 12.50 13.51
N GLN A 278 -5.16 11.19 13.38
CA GLN A 278 -4.83 10.22 14.42
C GLN A 278 -3.88 9.16 13.85
N VAL A 279 -2.82 8.86 14.59
CA VAL A 279 -1.77 7.92 14.18
C VAL A 279 -1.76 6.76 15.16
N SER A 280 -1.74 5.53 14.64
CA SER A 280 -1.64 4.35 15.48
C SER A 280 -0.21 4.07 15.90
N ASP A 281 -0.05 3.28 16.95
CA ASP A 281 1.18 2.53 17.15
C ASP A 281 1.39 1.58 15.94
N PRO A 282 2.63 1.41 15.47
CA PRO A 282 2.90 0.49 14.36
C PRO A 282 2.61 -0.95 14.77
N VAL A 283 2.05 -1.72 13.84
CA VAL A 283 1.81 -3.16 14.02
C VAL A 283 2.60 -3.98 13.00
N LEU A 284 2.99 -5.19 13.40
CA LEU A 284 3.55 -6.19 12.49
C LEU A 284 2.41 -7.06 11.98
N ILE A 285 2.30 -7.16 10.65
CA ILE A 285 1.31 -7.97 9.97
C ILE A 285 2.00 -8.98 9.06
N ASN A 286 1.69 -10.25 9.31
CA ASN A 286 1.94 -11.35 8.40
C ASN A 286 0.74 -11.51 7.47
N SER A 287 0.82 -10.96 6.26
CA SER A 287 -0.20 -11.10 5.22
C SER A 287 0.41 -10.85 3.85
N ASN A 288 -0.11 -11.54 2.84
CA ASN A 288 0.11 -11.24 1.43
C ASN A 288 -1.22 -11.28 0.65
N ASP A 289 -2.34 -11.29 1.36
CA ASP A 289 -3.68 -11.39 0.77
C ASP A 289 -4.37 -10.03 0.73
N MET A 290 -5.54 -10.00 0.09
CA MET A 290 -6.40 -8.83 0.13
C MET A 290 -6.78 -8.53 1.58
N SER A 291 -6.42 -7.34 2.01
CA SER A 291 -6.56 -6.88 3.37
C SER A 291 -7.74 -5.93 3.53
N THR A 292 -8.24 -5.87 4.76
CA THR A 292 -9.28 -4.96 5.22
C THR A 292 -8.79 -4.23 6.46
N PHE A 293 -9.02 -2.92 6.48
CA PHE A 293 -8.93 -2.09 7.67
C PHE A 293 -10.34 -1.78 8.17
N SER A 294 -10.58 -1.95 9.47
CA SER A 294 -11.85 -1.63 10.11
C SER A 294 -11.60 -0.83 11.39
N ALA A 295 -12.50 0.09 11.74
CA ALA A 295 -12.47 0.79 13.02
C ALA A 295 -13.84 1.42 13.35
N ASP A 296 -14.12 1.59 14.63
CA ASP A 296 -15.22 2.43 15.11
C ASP A 296 -14.69 3.82 15.40
N VAL A 297 -15.11 4.81 14.61
CA VAL A 297 -14.62 6.19 14.67
C VAL A 297 -15.71 7.09 15.23
N THR A 298 -15.38 7.86 16.26
CA THR A 298 -16.27 8.87 16.84
C THR A 298 -15.92 10.26 16.33
N LEU A 299 -16.89 10.93 15.71
CA LEU A 299 -16.79 12.27 15.16
C LEU A 299 -18.01 13.07 15.65
N LEU A 300 -17.78 14.26 16.21
CA LEU A 300 -18.84 15.15 16.67
C LEU A 300 -19.86 14.46 17.63
N GLY A 301 -19.39 13.53 18.45
CA GLY A 301 -20.23 12.76 19.39
C GLY A 301 -20.95 11.55 18.79
N TYR A 302 -20.79 11.25 17.49
CA TYR A 302 -21.39 10.08 16.84
C TYR A 302 -20.33 9.05 16.46
N THR A 303 -20.53 7.81 16.87
CA THR A 303 -19.67 6.67 16.50
C THR A 303 -20.20 5.98 15.25
N LYS A 304 -19.31 5.72 14.29
CA LYS A 304 -19.59 4.96 13.06
C LYS A 304 -18.46 3.98 12.78
N SER A 305 -18.82 2.75 12.43
CA SER A 305 -17.88 1.78 11.90
C SER A 305 -17.48 2.17 10.47
N VAL A 306 -16.18 2.22 10.22
CA VAL A 306 -15.59 2.43 8.90
C VAL A 306 -14.87 1.15 8.48
N ASN A 307 -14.99 0.81 7.19
CA ASN A 307 -14.35 -0.37 6.62
C ASN A 307 -13.73 0.03 5.27
N LEU A 308 -12.47 -0.32 5.10
CA LEU A 308 -11.72 -0.17 3.85
C LEU A 308 -11.21 -1.55 3.46
N SER A 309 -11.72 -2.12 2.38
CA SER A 309 -11.28 -3.43 1.88
C SER A 309 -10.62 -3.27 0.51
N GLY A 310 -9.90 -4.31 0.08
CA GLY A 310 -9.44 -4.40 -1.31
C GLY A 310 -8.05 -3.82 -1.56
N PHE A 311 -7.21 -3.69 -0.53
CA PHE A 311 -5.77 -3.38 -0.70
C PHE A 311 -4.92 -4.58 -0.27
N LYS A 312 -3.80 -4.80 -0.94
CA LYS A 312 -2.81 -5.83 -0.59
C LYS A 312 -1.69 -5.19 0.20
N ILE A 313 -1.33 -5.76 1.35
CA ILE A 313 -0.11 -5.40 2.07
C ILE A 313 0.99 -6.35 1.57
N PRO A 314 1.98 -5.88 0.79
CA PRO A 314 3.08 -6.75 0.41
C PRO A 314 3.90 -7.11 1.65
N SER A 315 4.29 -8.38 1.79
CA SER A 315 5.21 -8.82 2.84
C SER A 315 6.51 -8.02 2.84
N SER A 316 7.23 -7.99 3.97
CA SER A 316 8.52 -7.31 4.08
C SER A 316 8.45 -5.81 3.70
N THR A 317 7.35 -5.13 4.05
CA THR A 317 7.13 -3.70 3.77
C THR A 317 6.99 -2.89 5.06
N ASN A 318 7.64 -1.74 5.14
CA ASN A 318 7.33 -0.69 6.10
C ASN A 318 6.48 0.36 5.40
N ALA A 319 5.25 0.62 5.86
CA ALA A 319 4.34 1.53 5.18
C ALA A 319 3.39 2.23 6.14
N ASN A 320 2.89 3.38 5.69
CA ASN A 320 1.73 4.03 6.29
C ASN A 320 0.48 3.67 5.48
N LEU A 321 -0.56 3.20 6.17
CA LEU A 321 -1.90 3.14 5.60
C LEU A 321 -2.62 4.44 5.97
N VAL A 322 -2.69 5.37 5.02
CA VAL A 322 -3.36 6.66 5.22
C VAL A 322 -4.82 6.54 4.82
N VAL A 323 -5.72 6.62 5.79
CA VAL A 323 -7.17 6.48 5.63
C VAL A 323 -7.83 7.84 5.80
N ASN A 324 -8.31 8.41 4.71
CA ASN A 324 -8.94 9.73 4.68
C ASN A 324 -10.47 9.60 4.64
N MET A 325 -11.13 10.12 5.66
CA MET A 325 -12.57 10.34 5.66
C MET A 325 -12.87 11.70 5.02
N LYS A 326 -13.46 11.66 3.83
CA LYS A 326 -13.80 12.86 3.04
C LYS A 326 -15.30 13.04 2.92
N THR A 327 -15.73 14.29 2.84
CA THR A 327 -17.10 14.66 2.44
C THR A 327 -17.08 15.27 1.06
N CYS A 328 -17.90 14.73 0.16
CA CYS A 328 -18.13 15.27 -1.15
C CYS A 328 -19.01 16.52 -1.03
N SER A 329 -18.43 17.69 -1.29
CA SER A 329 -19.07 18.97 -0.97
C SER A 329 -18.54 20.11 -1.82
N ALA A 330 -19.35 21.16 -1.94
CA ALA A 330 -19.00 22.41 -2.59
C ALA A 330 -19.76 23.58 -1.95
N TYR A 331 -19.22 24.79 -2.05
CA TYR A 331 -19.93 25.99 -1.61
C TYR A 331 -21.08 26.30 -2.58
N ILE A 332 -22.29 26.49 -2.07
CA ILE A 332 -23.47 26.91 -2.85
C ILE A 332 -23.83 28.39 -2.64
N ALA A 333 -23.18 29.04 -1.68
CA ALA A 333 -23.21 30.47 -1.44
C ALA A 333 -21.96 30.84 -0.63
N PRO A 334 -21.63 32.13 -0.46
CA PRO A 334 -20.51 32.55 0.39
C PRO A 334 -20.61 31.92 1.79
N GLY A 335 -19.62 31.10 2.16
CA GLY A 335 -19.58 30.41 3.46
C GLY A 335 -20.56 29.24 3.63
N VAL A 336 -21.43 28.94 2.66
CA VAL A 336 -22.44 27.87 2.77
C VAL A 336 -21.95 26.62 2.04
N LEU A 337 -21.32 25.71 2.76
CA LEU A 337 -20.88 24.41 2.25
C LEU A 337 -22.06 23.42 2.26
N LYS A 338 -22.31 22.74 1.15
CA LYS A 338 -23.37 21.73 1.04
C LYS A 338 -22.82 20.41 0.54
N GLU A 339 -23.36 19.32 1.09
CA GLU A 339 -22.99 17.95 0.72
C GLU A 339 -23.63 17.55 -0.62
N PHE A 340 -22.84 16.92 -1.47
CA PHE A 340 -23.28 16.27 -2.71
C PHE A 340 -22.99 14.77 -2.60
N MET A 341 -23.74 13.95 -3.34
CA MET A 341 -23.33 12.57 -3.54
C MET A 341 -21.94 12.50 -4.16
N CYS A 342 -21.11 11.56 -3.71
CA CYS A 342 -19.75 11.34 -4.20
C CYS A 342 -19.70 10.76 -5.61
N HIS A 343 -20.79 10.14 -6.07
CA HIS A 343 -20.94 9.63 -7.43
C HIS A 343 -22.13 10.26 -8.15
N ASN A 344 -22.11 10.21 -9.49
CA ASN A 344 -23.30 10.51 -10.29
C ASN A 344 -24.38 9.48 -9.95
N LEU A 345 -25.64 9.89 -9.99
CA LEU A 345 -26.75 8.97 -9.77
C LEU A 345 -26.72 7.84 -10.83
N GLY A 346 -26.86 6.60 -10.38
CA GLY A 346 -26.78 5.41 -11.25
C GLY A 346 -25.36 4.99 -11.64
N ALA A 347 -24.32 5.47 -10.95
CA ALA A 347 -22.93 5.02 -11.14
C ALA A 347 -22.57 3.82 -10.25
N ASP A 348 -21.47 3.14 -10.59
CA ASP A 348 -20.81 2.19 -9.70
C ASP A 348 -20.19 2.94 -8.51
N THR A 349 -20.76 2.71 -7.32
CA THR A 349 -20.37 3.36 -6.08
C THR A 349 -19.20 2.68 -5.37
N SER A 350 -18.73 1.54 -5.88
CA SER A 350 -17.51 0.88 -5.39
C SER A 350 -16.23 1.52 -5.95
N ALA A 351 -16.33 2.20 -7.10
CA ALA A 351 -15.22 2.90 -7.72
C ALA A 351 -14.85 4.19 -6.95
N ASP A 352 -13.60 4.63 -7.05
CA ASP A 352 -13.16 5.88 -6.42
C ASP A 352 -13.86 7.11 -7.02
N PRO A 353 -14.63 7.87 -6.22
CA PRO A 353 -15.36 9.04 -6.71
C PRO A 353 -14.45 10.18 -7.18
N PHE A 354 -13.16 10.13 -6.87
CA PHE A 354 -12.16 11.13 -7.28
C PHE A 354 -11.22 10.64 -8.39
N THR A 355 -11.49 9.49 -9.02
CA THR A 355 -10.72 8.98 -10.17
C THR A 355 -11.58 8.92 -11.44
N PRO A 356 -11.35 9.80 -12.44
CA PRO A 356 -12.11 9.82 -13.68
C PRO A 356 -12.07 8.46 -14.37
N SER A 357 -13.25 7.87 -14.58
CA SER A 357 -13.38 6.55 -15.16
C SER A 357 -14.80 6.32 -15.67
N ALA A 358 -14.95 5.29 -16.50
CA ALA A 358 -16.26 4.87 -16.97
C ALA A 358 -17.19 4.53 -15.80
N ALA A 359 -16.66 3.91 -14.74
CA ALA A 359 -17.39 3.44 -13.57
C ALA A 359 -18.14 4.55 -12.80
N ILE A 360 -17.75 5.82 -12.95
CA ILE A 360 -18.36 6.91 -12.17
C ILE A 360 -19.21 7.90 -12.99
N HIS A 361 -19.38 7.66 -14.30
CA HIS A 361 -20.20 8.51 -15.19
C HIS A 361 -21.69 8.55 -14.82
N GLY A 362 -22.21 7.47 -14.24
CA GLY A 362 -23.62 7.34 -13.87
C GLY A 362 -24.58 7.26 -15.05
N ALA A 363 -25.86 7.20 -14.72
CA ALA A 363 -26.95 7.12 -15.69
C ALA A 363 -27.25 8.48 -16.34
N LYS A 364 -28.04 8.42 -17.42
CA LYS A 364 -28.59 9.60 -18.11
C LYS A 364 -30.10 9.64 -17.87
N TYR A 365 -30.58 10.84 -17.54
CA TYR A 365 -31.97 11.11 -17.26
C TYR A 365 -32.45 12.21 -18.18
N GLN A 366 -33.63 12.08 -18.77
CA GLN A 366 -34.37 13.24 -19.25
C GLN A 366 -34.88 14.07 -18.07
N TRP A 367 -35.15 15.35 -18.32
CA TRP A 367 -35.64 16.21 -17.25
C TRP A 367 -37.00 15.72 -16.75
N GLY A 368 -37.15 15.57 -15.44
CA GLY A 368 -38.39 15.10 -14.82
C GLY A 368 -38.58 13.58 -14.79
N ALA A 369 -37.60 12.79 -15.22
CA ALA A 369 -37.68 11.32 -15.25
C ALA A 369 -37.28 10.67 -13.92
N THR A 370 -37.91 9.54 -13.59
CA THR A 370 -37.44 8.66 -12.50
C THR A 370 -36.33 7.73 -12.97
N THR A 371 -35.63 7.09 -12.03
CA THR A 371 -34.76 5.94 -12.34
C THR A 371 -35.60 4.82 -12.96
N ASP A 372 -35.02 4.15 -13.96
CA ASP A 372 -35.63 3.05 -14.72
C ASP A 372 -36.90 3.42 -15.51
N GLU A 373 -37.18 4.71 -15.72
CA GLU A 373 -38.29 5.13 -16.57
C GLU A 373 -38.04 4.83 -18.05
N GLU A 374 -38.90 4.01 -18.64
CA GLU A 374 -38.78 3.56 -20.03
C GLU A 374 -38.68 4.74 -21.01
N GLY A 375 -37.69 4.70 -21.90
CA GLY A 375 -37.47 5.69 -22.95
C GLY A 375 -36.97 7.07 -22.47
N ARG A 376 -36.82 7.28 -21.15
CA ARG A 376 -36.37 8.55 -20.55
C ARG A 376 -35.18 8.43 -19.60
N TYR A 377 -34.83 7.19 -19.25
CA TYR A 377 -33.68 6.83 -18.46
C TYR A 377 -32.78 5.90 -19.26
N LEU A 378 -31.47 6.08 -19.10
CA LEU A 378 -30.46 5.17 -19.64
C LEU A 378 -29.44 4.85 -18.54
N SER A 379 -29.39 3.59 -18.12
CA SER A 379 -28.42 3.14 -17.13
C SER A 379 -26.98 3.40 -17.62
N GLN A 380 -26.04 3.50 -16.70
CA GLN A 380 -24.63 3.69 -17.04
C GLN A 380 -24.12 2.63 -18.02
N GLN A 381 -24.47 1.36 -17.79
CA GLN A 381 -24.06 0.26 -18.66
C GLN A 381 -24.62 0.42 -20.08
N ALA A 382 -25.91 0.76 -20.20
CA ALA A 382 -26.54 0.97 -21.51
C ALA A 382 -25.96 2.21 -22.23
N ASP A 383 -25.69 3.29 -21.49
CA ASP A 383 -25.01 4.49 -22.01
C ASP A 383 -23.62 4.17 -22.55
N GLN A 384 -22.90 3.23 -21.94
CA GLN A 384 -21.54 2.89 -22.36
C GLN A 384 -21.50 1.85 -23.46
N PHE A 385 -22.54 1.01 -23.56
CA PHE A 385 -22.62 -0.05 -24.55
C PHE A 385 -22.90 0.46 -25.98
N SER A 386 -23.78 1.45 -26.12
CA SER A 386 -24.22 1.92 -27.44
C SER A 386 -24.18 3.46 -27.57
N PRO A 387 -23.68 3.99 -28.70
CA PRO A 387 -23.75 5.42 -28.99
C PRO A 387 -25.16 5.90 -29.36
N SER A 388 -26.14 4.99 -29.53
CA SER A 388 -27.58 5.29 -29.69
C SER A 388 -28.42 4.63 -28.60
N ALA A 389 -29.55 5.23 -28.26
CA ALA A 389 -30.53 4.74 -27.30
C ALA A 389 -31.87 4.49 -28.01
N ARG A 390 -32.13 3.25 -28.44
CA ARG A 390 -33.39 2.88 -29.08
C ARG A 390 -34.56 3.09 -28.12
N GLY A 391 -35.67 3.63 -28.63
CA GLY A 391 -36.85 3.93 -27.81
C GLY A 391 -36.77 5.24 -27.02
N TRP A 392 -35.78 6.11 -27.32
CA TRP A 392 -35.67 7.43 -26.70
C TRP A 392 -36.88 8.30 -27.02
N ILE A 393 -37.61 8.74 -25.99
CA ILE A 393 -38.84 9.51 -26.16
C ILE A 393 -38.50 10.99 -26.40
N ASN A 394 -39.15 11.62 -27.37
CA ASN A 394 -38.94 13.02 -27.74
C ASN A 394 -40.11 13.94 -27.35
N THR A 395 -40.99 13.50 -26.45
CA THR A 395 -42.07 14.33 -25.88
C THR A 395 -41.69 14.83 -24.50
N ASP A 396 -42.15 16.01 -24.11
CA ASP A 396 -41.79 16.61 -22.84
C ASP A 396 -42.53 15.98 -21.65
N LYS A 397 -41.85 15.97 -20.49
CA LYS A 397 -42.46 15.68 -19.20
C LYS A 397 -43.24 16.89 -18.67
N PRO A 398 -44.27 16.69 -17.82
CA PRO A 398 -44.94 17.79 -17.13
C PRO A 398 -43.97 18.68 -16.36
N ASN A 399 -44.16 20.00 -16.43
CA ASN A 399 -43.27 21.00 -15.80
C ASN A 399 -43.15 20.88 -14.27
N ASN A 400 -44.07 20.18 -13.61
CA ASN A 400 -44.03 19.92 -12.17
C ASN A 400 -43.36 18.58 -11.81
N SER A 401 -42.70 17.93 -12.78
CA SER A 401 -42.03 16.65 -12.55
C SER A 401 -40.87 16.79 -11.57
N TRP A 402 -40.00 17.79 -11.71
CA TRP A 402 -39.07 18.21 -10.67
C TRP A 402 -39.38 19.65 -10.26
N LEU A 403 -39.15 19.99 -8.98
CA LEU A 403 -39.47 21.31 -8.43
C LEU A 403 -38.37 21.77 -7.49
N ASP A 404 -38.05 23.06 -7.53
CA ASP A 404 -37.06 23.66 -6.60
C ASP A 404 -37.55 23.69 -5.15
N THR A 405 -38.86 23.95 -4.97
CA THR A 405 -39.46 24.15 -3.64
C THR A 405 -39.64 22.87 -2.83
N LYS A 406 -39.63 21.71 -3.49
CA LYS A 406 -39.82 20.41 -2.84
C LYS A 406 -39.33 19.27 -3.72
N LYS A 407 -38.81 18.23 -3.07
CA LYS A 407 -38.60 16.93 -3.71
C LYS A 407 -39.95 16.34 -4.14
N THR A 408 -40.08 16.03 -5.42
CA THR A 408 -41.29 15.41 -6.00
C THR A 408 -41.16 13.88 -5.99
N SER A 409 -42.24 13.18 -6.35
CA SER A 409 -42.16 11.73 -6.58
C SER A 409 -41.28 11.35 -7.78
N ASN A 410 -41.07 12.28 -8.73
CA ASN A 410 -40.23 12.00 -9.90
C ASN A 410 -38.76 12.37 -9.69
N ASP A 411 -38.41 13.06 -8.59
CA ASP A 411 -37.01 13.37 -8.26
C ASP A 411 -36.28 12.05 -7.94
N PRO A 412 -35.32 11.62 -8.79
CA PRO A 412 -34.74 10.28 -8.69
C PRO A 412 -33.68 10.15 -7.59
N CYS A 413 -33.32 11.24 -6.91
CA CYS A 413 -32.32 11.20 -5.85
C CYS A 413 -32.83 10.40 -4.64
N PRO A 414 -31.95 9.74 -3.88
CA PRO A 414 -32.36 8.98 -2.69
C PRO A 414 -32.89 9.91 -1.58
N LYS A 415 -33.54 9.33 -0.57
CA LYS A 415 -34.03 10.06 0.62
C LYS A 415 -32.89 10.88 1.28
N GLY A 416 -33.19 12.11 1.67
CA GLY A 416 -32.20 13.06 2.22
C GLY A 416 -31.40 13.80 1.14
N TYR A 417 -31.68 13.54 -0.14
CA TYR A 417 -31.07 14.20 -1.28
C TYR A 417 -32.13 14.58 -2.32
N ARG A 418 -31.85 15.61 -3.11
CA ARG A 418 -32.68 16.10 -4.21
C ARG A 418 -31.84 16.41 -5.44
N VAL A 419 -32.50 16.59 -6.58
CA VAL A 419 -31.88 17.22 -7.75
C VAL A 419 -31.48 18.65 -7.36
N PRO A 420 -30.25 19.10 -7.69
CA PRO A 420 -29.84 20.47 -7.39
C PRO A 420 -30.69 21.50 -8.13
N THR A 421 -30.83 22.69 -7.56
CA THR A 421 -31.44 23.84 -8.24
C THR A 421 -30.39 24.59 -9.06
N VAL A 422 -30.84 25.50 -9.92
CA VAL A 422 -29.95 26.45 -10.61
C VAL A 422 -29.20 27.35 -9.61
N ALA A 423 -29.81 27.67 -8.46
CA ALA A 423 -29.17 28.46 -7.42
C ALA A 423 -28.00 27.70 -6.79
N ASP A 424 -28.16 26.40 -6.52
CA ASP A 424 -27.09 25.55 -6.01
C ASP A 424 -25.90 25.52 -6.98
N TRP A 425 -26.16 25.28 -8.27
CA TRP A 425 -25.12 25.19 -9.29
C TRP A 425 -24.42 26.52 -9.59
N ARG A 426 -25.16 27.64 -9.63
CA ARG A 426 -24.56 28.99 -9.68
C ARG A 426 -23.71 29.25 -8.45
N GLY A 427 -24.16 28.77 -7.29
CA GLY A 427 -23.41 28.76 -6.06
C GLY A 427 -22.05 28.06 -6.21
N VAL A 428 -22.06 26.83 -6.73
CA VAL A 428 -20.84 26.05 -6.99
C VAL A 428 -19.88 26.82 -7.88
N TYR A 429 -20.39 27.36 -8.99
CA TYR A 429 -19.59 28.17 -9.92
C TYR A 429 -18.98 29.42 -9.26
N ASN A 430 -19.76 30.18 -8.50
CA ASN A 430 -19.34 31.48 -7.97
C ASN A 430 -18.44 31.40 -6.72
N ASN A 431 -18.52 30.32 -5.94
CA ASN A 431 -17.96 30.28 -4.58
C ASN A 431 -16.85 29.23 -4.36
N ASN A 432 -16.42 28.52 -5.41
CA ASN A 432 -15.36 27.52 -5.31
C ASN A 432 -14.16 27.96 -6.16
N LEU A 433 -13.20 28.64 -5.54
CA LEU A 433 -12.07 29.27 -6.22
C LEU A 433 -11.02 28.28 -6.75
N ARG A 434 -11.00 27.06 -6.20
CA ARG A 434 -10.09 26.00 -6.66
C ARG A 434 -10.82 25.10 -7.64
N VAL A 435 -10.51 25.30 -8.93
CA VAL A 435 -11.03 24.47 -10.01
C VAL A 435 -9.87 23.80 -10.73
N GLU A 436 -9.90 22.48 -10.81
CA GLU A 436 -8.92 21.68 -11.54
C GLU A 436 -9.61 20.92 -12.66
N ARG A 437 -8.98 20.82 -13.82
CA ARG A 437 -9.47 20.06 -14.97
C ARG A 437 -8.43 19.04 -15.37
N VAL A 438 -8.84 17.79 -15.50
CA VAL A 438 -7.95 16.67 -15.84
C VAL A 438 -8.45 15.92 -17.07
N GLY A 439 -7.57 15.09 -17.64
CA GLY A 439 -7.89 14.23 -18.78
C GLY A 439 -7.90 14.95 -20.13
N THR A 440 -8.30 14.22 -21.16
CA THR A 440 -8.41 14.71 -22.53
C THR A 440 -9.78 15.33 -22.75
N TRP A 441 -9.84 16.62 -23.02
CA TRP A 441 -11.08 17.37 -23.26
C TRP A 441 -11.41 17.40 -24.75
N SER A 442 -11.91 16.27 -25.26
CA SER A 442 -12.33 16.12 -26.65
C SER A 442 -13.39 15.03 -26.75
N PHE A 443 -14.28 15.14 -27.73
CA PHE A 443 -15.33 14.14 -27.91
C PHE A 443 -14.70 12.78 -28.27
N GLY A 444 -15.10 11.75 -27.54
CA GLY A 444 -14.76 10.38 -27.88
C GLY A 444 -15.73 9.42 -27.20
N VAL A 445 -16.27 8.46 -27.96
CA VAL A 445 -17.20 7.46 -27.44
C VAL A 445 -16.59 6.63 -26.30
N ASN A 446 -15.26 6.50 -26.26
CA ASN A 446 -14.52 5.80 -25.20
C ASN A 446 -13.72 6.76 -24.30
N ASN A 447 -13.99 8.07 -24.34
CA ASN A 447 -13.28 9.04 -23.50
C ASN A 447 -13.96 9.17 -22.13
N TYR A 448 -13.43 8.46 -21.15
CA TYR A 448 -13.92 8.46 -19.76
C TYR A 448 -12.97 9.15 -18.77
N GLY A 449 -11.88 9.73 -19.28
CA GLY A 449 -10.75 10.19 -18.46
C GLY A 449 -10.82 11.66 -18.04
N SER A 450 -11.78 12.44 -18.56
CA SER A 450 -11.88 13.87 -18.25
C SER A 450 -12.91 14.16 -17.15
N ALA A 451 -12.52 15.10 -16.28
CA ALA A 451 -13.32 15.53 -15.14
C ALA A 451 -12.93 16.95 -14.70
N ILE A 452 -13.85 17.59 -14.00
CA ILE A 452 -13.59 18.83 -13.26
C ILE A 452 -13.65 18.54 -11.75
N TYR A 453 -12.70 19.08 -11.01
CA TYR A 453 -12.71 19.10 -9.55
C TYR A 453 -12.99 20.51 -9.05
N PHE A 454 -13.80 20.59 -8.00
CA PHE A 454 -13.93 21.75 -7.14
C PHE A 454 -13.25 21.44 -5.80
N GLY A 455 -12.65 22.46 -5.21
CA GLY A 455 -12.03 22.40 -3.89
C GLY A 455 -12.41 23.60 -3.03
N THR A 456 -12.11 23.47 -1.74
CA THR A 456 -12.23 24.52 -0.73
C THR A 456 -10.84 25.04 -0.36
N GLU A 457 -10.76 26.03 0.52
CA GLU A 457 -9.47 26.49 1.06
C GLU A 457 -8.70 25.37 1.77
N LYS A 458 -9.43 24.45 2.43
CA LYS A 458 -8.86 23.35 3.22
C LYS A 458 -8.51 22.11 2.39
N SER A 459 -9.07 21.95 1.21
CA SER A 459 -8.82 20.77 0.36
C SER A 459 -8.97 21.09 -1.12
N SER A 460 -7.98 20.71 -1.93
CA SER A 460 -7.95 20.97 -3.37
C SER A 460 -9.01 20.21 -4.17
N ARG A 461 -9.54 19.10 -3.64
CA ARG A 461 -10.54 18.25 -4.31
C ARG A 461 -11.59 17.79 -3.30
N THR A 462 -12.75 18.45 -3.30
CA THR A 462 -13.92 18.12 -2.45
C THR A 462 -15.13 17.68 -3.27
N LEU A 463 -15.22 18.02 -4.55
CA LEU A 463 -16.26 17.50 -5.46
C LEU A 463 -15.63 17.24 -6.82
N MET A 464 -15.85 16.05 -7.39
CA MET A 464 -15.45 15.73 -8.76
C MET A 464 -16.70 15.45 -9.61
N LEU A 465 -16.78 16.09 -10.77
CA LEU A 465 -17.82 15.83 -11.76
C LEU A 465 -17.17 15.26 -13.04
N PRO A 466 -17.44 14.01 -13.42
CA PRO A 466 -16.95 13.46 -14.67
C PRO A 466 -17.62 14.13 -15.88
N VAL A 467 -16.90 14.19 -17.00
CA VAL A 467 -17.39 14.74 -18.28
C VAL A 467 -18.16 13.64 -19.03
N ALA A 468 -19.34 13.31 -18.51
CA ALA A 468 -20.08 12.13 -18.93
C ALA A 468 -20.82 12.29 -20.28
N GLY A 469 -20.74 13.48 -20.90
CA GLY A 469 -21.49 13.82 -22.11
C GLY A 469 -23.01 13.86 -21.89
N GLU A 470 -23.75 13.83 -22.98
CA GLU A 470 -25.21 13.94 -23.01
C GLU A 470 -25.82 12.97 -24.04
N ARG A 471 -27.15 12.84 -23.99
CA ARG A 471 -27.97 12.12 -24.97
C ARG A 471 -28.96 13.07 -25.61
N GLY A 472 -29.18 12.99 -26.92
CA GLY A 472 -30.16 13.87 -27.58
C GLY A 472 -30.52 13.43 -29.00
N GLY A 473 -31.50 14.13 -29.60
CA GLY A 473 -32.05 13.77 -30.90
C GLY A 473 -33.05 12.61 -30.85
N LEU A 474 -33.55 12.21 -32.02
CA LEU A 474 -34.63 11.21 -32.17
C LEU A 474 -34.27 9.81 -31.64
N GLU A 475 -32.97 9.48 -31.57
CA GLU A 475 -32.49 8.17 -31.14
C GLU A 475 -31.57 8.24 -29.90
N GLY A 476 -31.60 9.36 -29.15
CA GLY A 476 -30.73 9.53 -27.98
C GLY A 476 -29.24 9.34 -28.31
N ALA A 477 -28.78 10.00 -29.38
CA ALA A 477 -27.39 9.96 -29.81
C ALA A 477 -26.47 10.48 -28.69
N LEU A 478 -25.35 9.78 -28.48
CA LEU A 478 -24.30 10.21 -27.56
C LEU A 478 -23.61 11.46 -28.10
N MET A 479 -23.52 12.49 -27.27
CA MET A 479 -22.87 13.76 -27.60
C MET A 479 -21.87 14.14 -26.51
N ALA A 480 -20.78 14.78 -26.93
CA ALA A 480 -19.82 15.48 -26.07
C ALA A 480 -19.20 14.70 -24.89
N ARG A 481 -19.27 13.36 -24.88
CA ARG A 481 -18.54 12.53 -23.92
C ARG A 481 -17.05 12.85 -23.96
N GLY A 482 -16.51 13.21 -22.82
CA GLY A 482 -15.12 13.62 -22.68
C GLY A 482 -14.84 15.08 -23.03
N ASP A 483 -15.77 15.81 -23.64
CA ASP A 483 -15.60 17.19 -24.13
C ASP A 483 -16.32 18.24 -23.27
N SER A 484 -17.59 18.01 -22.95
CA SER A 484 -18.38 18.87 -22.07
C SER A 484 -19.30 18.08 -21.14
N GLY A 485 -19.48 18.62 -19.94
CA GLY A 485 -20.31 18.05 -18.89
C GLY A 485 -21.62 18.80 -18.76
N GLY A 486 -22.72 18.06 -18.61
CA GLY A 486 -24.07 18.59 -18.37
C GLY A 486 -24.73 17.88 -17.20
N TYR A 487 -25.17 18.67 -16.21
CA TYR A 487 -25.81 18.18 -14.98
C TYR A 487 -27.15 18.84 -14.79
N TRP A 488 -28.22 18.06 -14.69
CA TRP A 488 -29.55 18.63 -14.55
C TRP A 488 -29.71 19.48 -13.29
N SER A 489 -30.59 20.47 -13.40
CA SER A 489 -31.20 21.13 -12.26
C SER A 489 -32.71 20.89 -12.23
N SER A 490 -33.33 21.04 -11.07
CA SER A 490 -34.79 21.04 -10.91
C SER A 490 -35.46 22.33 -11.41
N SER A 491 -34.68 23.33 -11.80
CA SER A 491 -35.17 24.67 -12.10
C SER A 491 -35.57 24.85 -13.56
N ASP A 492 -36.50 25.78 -13.79
CA ASP A 492 -36.70 26.38 -15.10
C ASP A 492 -35.52 27.27 -15.49
N TYR A 493 -35.16 27.25 -16.78
CA TYR A 493 -34.29 28.26 -17.34
C TYR A 493 -35.11 29.51 -17.65
N LYS A 494 -34.73 30.65 -17.06
CA LYS A 494 -35.39 31.94 -17.29
C LYS A 494 -34.47 32.89 -18.04
N ASN A 495 -34.99 33.52 -19.09
CA ASN A 495 -34.33 34.54 -19.87
C ASN A 495 -35.23 35.78 -19.89
N ALA A 496 -34.70 36.96 -19.53
CA ALA A 496 -35.49 38.21 -19.47
C ALA A 496 -36.84 38.10 -18.71
N GLY A 497 -36.96 37.16 -17.77
CA GLY A 497 -38.19 36.91 -17.00
C GLY A 497 -39.14 35.86 -17.57
N SER A 498 -38.98 35.41 -18.83
CA SER A 498 -39.74 34.30 -19.43
C SER A 498 -39.06 32.96 -19.17
N VAL A 499 -39.87 31.89 -19.05
CA VAL A 499 -39.37 30.51 -19.00
C VAL A 499 -39.11 30.03 -20.44
N ASP A 500 -37.85 29.79 -20.78
CA ASP A 500 -37.42 29.40 -22.13
C ASP A 500 -37.03 27.91 -22.21
N GLY A 501 -37.05 27.17 -21.09
CA GLY A 501 -36.68 25.76 -21.04
C GLY A 501 -36.38 25.27 -19.63
N LYS A 502 -35.61 24.18 -19.53
CA LYS A 502 -35.12 23.66 -18.25
C LYS A 502 -33.64 23.94 -18.07
N ALA A 503 -33.27 24.33 -16.86
CA ALA A 503 -31.91 24.72 -16.55
C ALA A 503 -31.03 23.50 -16.26
N TYR A 504 -29.77 23.59 -16.67
CA TYR A 504 -28.73 22.65 -16.26
C TYR A 504 -27.40 23.36 -16.04
N PHE A 505 -26.51 22.69 -15.32
CA PHE A 505 -25.14 23.11 -15.08
C PHE A 505 -24.23 22.55 -16.17
N ALA A 506 -23.46 23.43 -16.80
CA ALA A 506 -22.61 23.07 -17.92
C ALA A 506 -21.15 23.45 -17.66
N PHE A 507 -20.22 22.65 -18.18
CA PHE A 507 -18.80 23.00 -18.16
C PHE A 507 -18.02 22.34 -19.29
N ASN A 508 -16.89 22.93 -19.66
CA ASN A 508 -15.93 22.40 -20.63
C ASN A 508 -14.49 22.74 -20.20
N LYS A 509 -13.52 22.54 -21.09
CA LYS A 509 -12.09 22.78 -20.82
C LYS A 509 -11.79 24.21 -20.37
N ASN A 510 -12.59 25.19 -20.79
CA ASN A 510 -12.33 26.61 -20.58
C ASN A 510 -13.30 27.25 -19.59
N ASN A 511 -14.57 26.82 -19.61
CA ASN A 511 -15.66 27.52 -18.94
C ASN A 511 -16.45 26.63 -17.99
N VAL A 512 -17.08 27.26 -17.00
CA VAL A 512 -18.13 26.69 -16.15
C VAL A 512 -19.30 27.64 -16.20
N ILE A 513 -20.51 27.12 -16.36
CA ILE A 513 -21.74 27.89 -16.50
C ILE A 513 -22.76 27.33 -15.51
N GLY A 514 -23.12 28.15 -14.51
CA GLY A 514 -24.07 27.83 -13.45
C GLY A 514 -25.51 27.62 -13.91
N ASN A 515 -25.86 28.11 -15.11
CA ASN A 515 -27.22 28.14 -15.63
C ASN A 515 -27.19 28.15 -17.17
N PHE A 516 -27.58 27.05 -17.81
CA PHE A 516 -27.71 26.94 -19.26
C PHE A 516 -29.07 26.33 -19.63
N THR A 517 -29.57 26.64 -20.82
CA THR A 517 -30.87 26.13 -21.29
C THR A 517 -30.70 24.79 -21.99
N GLY A 518 -31.48 23.79 -21.60
CA GLY A 518 -31.47 22.45 -22.19
C GLY A 518 -32.86 22.00 -22.65
N TYR A 519 -32.88 21.22 -23.73
CA TYR A 519 -34.09 20.48 -24.14
C TYR A 519 -34.46 19.45 -23.08
N ILE A 520 -35.73 19.39 -22.71
CA ILE A 520 -36.28 18.47 -21.70
C ILE A 520 -36.01 17.00 -22.07
N THR A 521 -36.02 16.71 -23.37
CA THR A 521 -35.80 15.38 -23.97
C THR A 521 -34.33 14.97 -24.05
N ALA A 522 -33.39 15.85 -23.70
CA ALA A 522 -31.98 15.47 -23.64
C ALA A 522 -31.68 14.68 -22.36
N GLY A 523 -30.83 13.66 -22.46
CA GLY A 523 -30.38 12.88 -21.32
C GLY A 523 -29.11 13.48 -20.73
N ARG A 524 -29.14 13.88 -19.46
CA ARG A 524 -27.97 14.41 -18.73
C ARG A 524 -27.75 13.68 -17.42
N SER A 525 -26.57 13.85 -16.86
CA SER A 525 -26.24 13.28 -15.55
C SER A 525 -26.93 14.05 -14.43
N ILE A 526 -27.14 13.38 -13.30
CA ILE A 526 -27.61 13.98 -12.05
C ILE A 526 -26.55 13.77 -10.98
N ARG A 527 -26.23 14.84 -10.26
CA ARG A 527 -25.38 14.81 -9.07
C ARG A 527 -26.20 15.33 -7.91
N CYS A 528 -26.80 14.42 -7.15
CA CYS A 528 -27.73 14.80 -6.10
C CYS A 528 -27.05 15.60 -4.99
N ILE A 529 -27.78 16.56 -4.43
CA ILE A 529 -27.36 17.42 -3.32
C ILE A 529 -28.21 17.08 -2.09
N ALA A 530 -27.65 17.19 -0.88
CA ALA A 530 -28.41 16.98 0.34
C ALA A 530 -29.61 17.95 0.42
N GLU A 531 -30.74 17.52 0.99
CA GLU A 531 -31.92 18.38 1.21
C GLU A 531 -31.60 19.53 2.17
#